data_AF-A0A662KR83-F1
#
_entry.id   AF-A0A662KR83-F1
#
_cell.length_a   1.000
_cell.length_b   1.000
_cell.length_c   1.000
_cell.angle_alpha   90.00
_cell.angle_beta   90.00
_cell.angle_gamma   90.00
#
_symmetry.space_group_name_H-M   'P 1'
#
loop_
_entity.id
_entity.type
_entity.pdbx_description
1 polymer ?
#
loop_
_entity_poly.entity_id
_entity_poly.type
_entity_poly.pdbx_seq_one_letter_code
_entity_poly.pdbx_strand_id
1 'polypeptide(L)' 'MQIFVDTADLDEIKEAKKWGIVDGVTTNPSLIKKAVEKLKSRGMEI' A
#
# COMPACT_ATOMS: atom_id res chain seq x y z
N MET A 1 -10.10 14.69 -12.80
CA MET A 1 -9.94 13.22 -12.89
C MET A 1 -9.29 12.78 -11.60
N GLN A 2 -9.79 11.73 -10.93
CA GLN A 2 -9.16 11.20 -9.72
C GLN A 2 -8.33 9.98 -10.07
N ILE A 3 -7.16 9.83 -9.43
CA ILE A 3 -6.26 8.69 -9.59
C ILE A 3 -6.13 7.98 -8.25
N PHE A 4 -6.47 6.68 -8.25
CA PHE A 4 -6.30 5.81 -7.08
C PHE A 4 -5.28 4.72 -7.38
N VAL A 5 -4.48 4.39 -6.38
CA VAL A 5 -3.60 3.22 -6.41
C VAL A 5 -4.24 2.04 -5.69
N ASP A 6 -4.15 0.85 -6.27
CA ASP A 6 -4.71 -0.38 -5.71
C ASP A 6 -3.65 -1.19 -4.98
N THR A 7 -3.43 -0.88 -3.70
CA THR A 7 -2.39 -1.53 -2.88
C THR A 7 -2.70 -1.40 -1.39
N ALA A 8 -2.08 -2.27 -0.59
CA ALA A 8 -2.02 -2.13 0.87
C ALA A 8 -0.57 -1.97 1.38
N ASP A 9 0.40 -1.91 0.46
CA ASP A 9 1.81 -1.78 0.80
C ASP A 9 2.16 -0.32 1.13
N LEU A 10 2.63 -0.10 2.35
CA LEU A 10 2.96 1.24 2.83
C LEU A 10 4.11 1.89 2.06
N ASP A 11 5.05 1.12 1.51
CA ASP A 11 6.17 1.68 0.75
C ASP A 11 5.69 2.17 -0.63
N GLU A 12 4.82 1.40 -1.29
CA GLU A 12 4.18 1.79 -2.56
C GLU A 12 3.29 3.03 -2.38
N ILE A 13 2.48 3.07 -1.31
CA ILE A 13 1.61 4.22 -1.02
C ILE A 13 2.46 5.48 -0.78
N LYS A 14 3.58 5.37 -0.03
CA LYS A 14 4.48 6.49 0.20
C LYS A 14 5.14 6.97 -1.09
N GLU A 15 5.55 6.06 -1.97
CA GLU A 15 6.14 6.41 -3.26
C GLU A 15 5.13 7.09 -4.18
N ALA A 16 3.94 6.51 -4.33
CA ALA A 16 2.89 7.08 -5.16
C ALA A 16 2.46 8.48 -4.65
N LYS A 17 2.37 8.66 -3.32
CA LYS A 17 2.14 9.98 -2.72
C LYS A 17 3.24 10.99 -3.04
N LYS A 18 4.52 10.57 -3.10
CA LYS A 18 5.64 11.47 -3.47
C LYS A 18 5.55 11.94 -4.92
N TRP A 19 4.96 11.16 -5.83
CA TRP A 19 4.74 11.60 -7.20
C TRP A 19 3.72 12.75 -7.30
N GLY A 20 2.88 12.95 -6.29
CA GLY A 20 1.95 14.08 -6.23
C GLY A 20 0.74 13.95 -7.17
N ILE A 21 0.47 12.75 -7.68
CA ILE A 21 -0.59 12.49 -8.67
C ILE A 21 -1.76 11.67 -8.12
N VAL A 22 -1.72 11.24 -6.85
CA VAL A 22 -2.65 10.24 -6.30
C VAL A 22 -3.61 10.87 -5.31
N ASP A 23 -4.90 10.65 -5.50
CA ASP A 23 -5.98 11.21 -4.68
C ASP A 23 -6.41 10.26 -3.54
N GLY A 24 -6.05 8.99 -3.63
CA GLY A 24 -6.49 7.96 -2.68
C GLY A 24 -5.97 6.57 -2.99
N VAL A 25 -6.39 5.61 -2.16
CA VAL A 25 -5.97 4.21 -2.23
C VAL A 25 -7.22 3.33 -2.20
N THR A 26 -7.28 2.34 -3.08
CA THR A 26 -8.24 1.23 -2.97
C THR A 26 -7.51 -0.01 -2.45
N THR A 27 -8.24 -0.85 -1.72
CA THR A 27 -7.65 -2.06 -1.15
C THR A 27 -8.69 -3.17 -1.03
N ASN A 28 -8.23 -4.37 -0.72
CA ASN A 28 -9.06 -5.52 -0.43
C ASN A 28 -8.33 -6.45 0.57
N PRO A 29 -9.04 -7.40 1.21
CA PRO A 29 -8.43 -8.29 2.20
C PRO A 29 -7.20 -9.07 1.73
N SER A 30 -7.15 -9.46 0.45
CA SER A 30 -6.02 -10.19 -0.13
C SER A 30 -4.76 -9.33 -0.24
N LEU A 31 -4.91 -8.06 -0.63
CA LEU A 31 -3.80 -7.10 -0.67
C LEU A 31 -3.28 -6.81 0.75
N ILE A 32 -4.18 -6.64 1.71
CA ILE A 32 -3.82 -6.45 3.12
C ILE A 32 -3.02 -7.65 3.64
N LYS A 33 -3.48 -8.88 3.38
CA LYS A 33 -2.78 -10.10 3.78
C LYS A 33 -1.34 -10.12 3.24
N LYS A 34 -1.14 -9.81 1.95
CA LYS A 34 0.19 -9.75 1.34
C LYS A 34 1.08 -8.68 1.96
N ALA A 35 0.54 -7.49 2.22
CA ALA A 35 1.28 -6.40 2.87
C ALA A 35 1.72 -6.80 4.28
N VAL A 36 0.83 -7.41 5.06
CA VAL A 36 1.14 -7.93 6.41
C VAL A 36 2.21 -9.03 6.35
N GLU A 37 2.09 -10.00 5.42
CA GLU A 37 3.11 -11.05 5.24
C GLU A 37 4.48 -10.46 4.87
N LYS A 38 4.52 -9.44 4.01
CA LYS A 38 5.75 -8.69 3.68
C LYS A 38 6.34 -7.96 4.89
N LEU A 39 5.51 -7.41 5.76
CA LEU A 39 5.99 -6.78 7.00
C LEU A 39 6.56 -7.84 7.97
N LYS A 40 5.89 -9.00 8.11
CA LYS A 40 6.38 -10.11 8.95
C LYS A 40 7.71 -10.67 8.44
N SER A 41 7.88 -10.80 7.12
CA SER A 41 9.15 -11.27 6.54
C SER A 41 10.31 -10.29 6.75
N ARG A 42 10.02 -9.02 7.01
CA ARG A 42 11.00 -8.00 7.43
C ARG A 42 11.28 -8.02 8.94
N GLY A 43 10.72 -8.97 9.68
CA GLY A 43 10.91 -9.10 11.13
C GLY A 43 10.10 -8.11 11.96
N MET A 44 9.11 -7.44 11.38
CA MET A 44 8.21 -6.57 12.12
C MET A 44 7.15 -7.42 12.83
N GLU A 45 6.97 -7.21 14.13
CA GLU A 45 5.78 -7.66 14.85
C GLU A 45 4.61 -6.72 14.52
N ILE A 46 3.46 -7.31 14.22
CA ILE A 46 2.25 -6.63 13.71
C ILE A 46 1.03 -7.18 14.41
#